data_AF-A0A930HZ38-F1
#
_entry.id   AF-A0A930HZ38-F1
#
_cell.length_a   1.000
_cell.length_b   1.000
_cell.length_c   1.000
_cell.angle_alpha   90.00
_cell.angle_beta   90.00
_cell.angle_gamma   90.00
#
_symmetry.space_group_name_H-M   'P 1'
#
loop_
_entity.id
_entity.type
_entity.pdbx_description
1 polymer ?
#
loop_
_entity_poly.entity_id
_entity_poly.type
_entity_poly.pdbx_seq_one_letter_code
_entity_poly.pdbx_strand_id
1 'polypeptide(L)'
;SVIYVHYPTLYTDNSSYTVPTIKIEISVLSMDEPFEPRRISSLIEEVYSDEDVDSDFIQTIRTVSPARTLLEKAFLLCEEYQKPKPRTHRMSRHFYDLEKLMHTGYVDIALKDLALYGDIVEHRRYFYHVGSVDYDKELPDKIQIIPDEKLLSYFETDYNNMKKGFIYGTPLDFKELMKKIKELQDRFRSLAQIAT
;
A
#
# COMPACT_ATOMS: atom_id res chain seq x y z
N SER A 1 -3.84 -16.32 -10.94
CA SER A 1 -4.01 -17.55 -10.14
C SER A 1 -3.72 -17.28 -8.67
N VAL A 2 -4.28 -18.08 -7.76
CA VAL A 2 -3.99 -17.97 -6.31
C VAL A 2 -3.54 -19.32 -5.79
N ILE A 3 -2.46 -19.34 -5.00
CA ILE A 3 -1.96 -20.50 -4.28
C ILE A 3 -2.06 -20.22 -2.78
N TYR A 4 -2.56 -21.19 -2.01
CA TYR A 4 -2.61 -21.12 -0.55
C TYR A 4 -1.67 -22.16 0.03
N VAL A 5 -0.74 -21.73 0.87
CA VAL A 5 0.19 -22.60 1.60
C VAL A 5 -0.19 -22.54 3.07
N HIS A 6 -0.74 -23.63 3.59
CA HIS A 6 -1.08 -23.76 5.01
C HIS A 6 0.15 -24.25 5.77
N TYR A 7 0.39 -23.69 6.95
CA TYR A 7 1.51 -24.09 7.81
C TYR A 7 1.03 -24.30 9.25
N PRO A 8 1.68 -25.18 10.03
CA PRO A 8 1.34 -25.34 11.43
C PRO A 8 1.71 -24.07 12.21
N THR A 9 0.82 -23.61 13.10
CA THR A 9 1.06 -22.45 13.97
C THR A 9 1.25 -22.89 15.41
N LEU A 10 2.20 -22.24 16.09
CA LEU A 10 2.38 -22.38 17.54
C LEU A 10 1.44 -21.45 18.33
N TYR A 11 0.82 -20.47 17.66
CA TYR A 11 -0.10 -19.53 18.27
C TYR A 11 -1.54 -20.05 18.20
N THR A 12 -2.24 -19.96 19.33
CA THR A 12 -3.66 -20.35 19.49
C THR A 12 -4.63 -19.21 19.21
N ASP A 13 -4.16 -17.97 19.16
CA ASP A 13 -4.98 -16.79 18.91
C ASP A 13 -5.32 -16.66 17.42
N ASN A 14 -6.56 -16.97 17.07
CA ASN A 14 -7.12 -16.73 15.75
C ASN A 14 -7.55 -15.25 15.63
N SER A 15 -6.60 -14.32 15.50
CA SER A 15 -6.95 -12.97 15.06
C SER A 15 -7.50 -13.03 13.63
N SER A 16 -8.56 -12.29 13.32
CA SER A 16 -9.17 -12.28 11.97
C SER A 16 -8.20 -11.79 10.87
N TYR A 17 -7.10 -11.17 11.29
CA TYR A 17 -6.08 -10.61 10.45
C TYR A 17 -4.94 -11.61 10.18
N THR A 18 -4.56 -12.44 11.16
CA THR A 18 -3.44 -13.38 11.07
C THR A 18 -3.95 -14.82 11.07
N VAL A 19 -3.99 -15.43 9.89
CA VAL A 19 -4.28 -16.86 9.71
C VAL A 19 -3.01 -17.59 9.30
N PRO A 20 -2.83 -18.87 9.69
CA PRO A 20 -1.62 -19.64 9.37
C PRO A 20 -1.65 -20.13 7.92
N THR A 21 -1.71 -19.19 6.99
CA THR A 21 -1.84 -19.44 5.55
C THR A 21 -1.14 -18.33 4.79
N ILE A 22 -0.16 -18.71 3.97
CA ILE A 22 0.47 -17.82 3.00
C ILE A 22 -0.37 -17.85 1.73
N LYS A 23 -0.88 -16.69 1.32
CA LYS A 23 -1.59 -16.51 0.06
C LYS A 23 -0.65 -15.92 -0.98
N ILE A 24 -0.42 -16.64 -2.07
CA ILE A 24 0.39 -16.19 -3.20
C ILE A 24 -0.55 -15.87 -4.36
N GLU A 25 -0.57 -14.62 -4.80
CA GLU A 25 -1.38 -14.15 -5.92
C GLU A 25 -0.49 -13.88 -7.13
N ILE A 26 -0.86 -14.43 -8.28
CA ILE A 26 -0.17 -14.23 -9.56
C ILE A 26 -1.12 -13.50 -10.50
N SER A 27 -0.77 -12.26 -10.83
CA SER A 27 -1.50 -11.38 -11.75
C SER A 27 -0.82 -11.34 -13.11
N VAL A 28 -1.63 -11.28 -14.18
CA VAL A 28 -1.16 -11.10 -15.57
C VAL A 28 -1.53 -9.74 -16.15
N LEU A 29 -2.22 -8.91 -15.35
CA LEU A 29 -2.69 -7.57 -15.73
C LEU A 29 -1.95 -6.47 -14.97
N SER A 30 -0.90 -6.83 -14.24
CA SER A 30 -0.08 -5.86 -13.53
C SER A 30 0.97 -5.32 -14.48
N MET A 31 1.21 -4.01 -14.42
CA MET A 31 2.36 -3.41 -15.11
C MET A 31 3.65 -4.06 -14.58
N ASP A 32 4.63 -4.31 -15.43
CA ASP A 32 5.89 -5.00 -15.05
C ASP A 32 6.97 -4.02 -14.56
N GLU A 33 6.86 -2.73 -14.88
CA GLU A 33 7.84 -1.69 -14.58
C GLU A 33 7.22 -0.50 -13.82
N PRO A 34 8.02 0.36 -13.15
CA PRO A 34 9.43 0.15 -12.80
C PRO A 34 9.57 -0.86 -11.66
N PHE A 35 10.66 -1.63 -11.70
CA PHE A 35 11.09 -2.54 -10.64
C PHE A 35 12.49 -2.13 -10.16
N GLU A 36 12.83 -2.57 -8.95
CA GLU A 36 14.15 -2.38 -8.36
C GLU A 36 14.60 -3.69 -7.69
N PRO A 37 15.91 -4.02 -7.72
CA PRO A 37 16.44 -5.16 -6.98
C PRO A 37 16.42 -4.85 -5.48
N ARG A 38 15.87 -5.77 -4.69
CA ARG A 38 15.85 -5.69 -3.23
C ARG A 38 16.45 -6.95 -2.62
N ARG A 39 17.40 -6.74 -1.72
CA ARG A 39 17.88 -7.77 -0.82
C ARG A 39 16.78 -8.09 0.19
N ILE A 40 16.47 -9.37 0.33
CA ILE A 40 15.56 -9.92 1.33
C ILE A 40 16.33 -10.97 2.11
N SER A 41 16.16 -10.99 3.42
CA SER A 41 16.66 -12.01 4.32
C SER A 41 15.61 -12.37 5.37
N SER A 42 15.87 -13.42 6.15
CA SER A 42 14.97 -13.79 7.25
C SER A 42 15.17 -12.86 8.44
N LEU A 43 14.13 -12.70 9.28
CA LEU A 43 14.27 -11.97 10.54
C LEU A 43 15.31 -12.61 11.49
N ILE A 44 15.61 -13.91 11.31
CA ILE A 44 16.62 -14.61 12.10
C ILE A 44 18.01 -14.15 11.66
N GLU A 45 18.28 -14.09 10.35
CA GLU A 45 19.53 -13.56 9.81
C GLU A 45 19.77 -12.11 10.23
N GLU A 46 18.72 -11.27 10.24
CA GLU A 46 18.84 -9.87 10.69
C GLU A 46 19.26 -9.74 12.16
N VAL A 47 18.89 -10.71 13.02
CA VAL A 47 19.23 -10.71 14.45
C VAL A 47 20.60 -11.34 14.70
N TYR A 48 20.95 -12.40 13.97
CA TYR A 48 22.20 -13.16 14.13
C TYR A 48 23.18 -12.91 12.99
N SER A 49 23.32 -11.65 12.55
CA SER A 49 24.11 -11.29 11.36
C SER A 49 25.62 -11.60 11.43
N ASP A 50 26.15 -11.85 12.63
CA ASP A 50 27.56 -12.25 12.85
C ASP A 50 27.76 -13.78 12.85
N GLU A 51 26.68 -14.55 12.71
CA GLU A 51 26.67 -16.01 12.66
C GLU A 51 26.17 -16.50 11.30
N ASP A 52 26.63 -17.66 10.85
CA ASP A 52 26.19 -18.26 9.60
C ASP A 52 24.84 -18.98 9.79
N VAL A 53 23.79 -18.19 10.05
CA VAL A 53 22.42 -18.64 10.31
C VAL A 53 21.51 -18.09 9.22
N ASP A 54 20.75 -18.97 8.57
CA ASP A 54 19.80 -18.61 7.50
C ASP A 54 20.41 -17.86 6.30
N SER A 55 21.74 -17.86 6.16
CA SER A 55 22.47 -17.17 5.09
C SER A 55 22.06 -17.63 3.69
N ASP A 56 21.71 -18.91 3.54
CA ASP A 56 21.17 -19.51 2.31
C ASP A 56 19.85 -18.88 1.85
N PHE A 57 19.12 -18.17 2.73
CA PHE A 57 17.88 -17.48 2.40
C PHE A 57 18.07 -16.00 2.00
N ILE A 58 19.30 -15.48 2.05
CA ILE A 58 19.61 -14.12 1.59
C ILE A 58 19.51 -14.10 0.06
N GLN A 59 18.50 -13.41 -0.45
CA GLN A 59 18.25 -13.34 -1.89
C GLN A 59 18.07 -11.90 -2.34
N THR A 60 18.51 -11.59 -3.56
CA THR A 60 18.14 -10.34 -4.24
C THR A 60 17.03 -10.63 -5.24
N ILE A 61 15.85 -10.06 -5.01
CA ILE A 61 14.70 -10.24 -5.88
C ILE A 61 14.28 -8.92 -6.53
N ARG A 62 13.65 -9.00 -7.71
CA ARG A 62 13.04 -7.83 -8.35
C ARG A 62 11.72 -7.53 -7.65
N THR A 63 11.56 -6.34 -7.12
CA THR A 63 10.31 -5.86 -6.53
C THR A 63 9.80 -4.66 -7.31
N VAL A 64 8.48 -4.48 -7.36
CA VAL A 64 7.88 -3.23 -7.85
C VAL A 64 8.48 -2.06 -7.07
N SER A 65 8.79 -0.97 -7.77
CA SER A 65 9.33 0.22 -7.11
C SER A 65 8.38 0.74 -6.01
N PRO A 66 8.88 1.14 -4.83
CA PRO A 66 8.09 1.76 -3.78
C PRO A 66 7.44 3.07 -4.22
N ALA A 67 8.04 3.80 -5.17
CA ALA A 67 7.42 4.97 -5.78
C ALA A 67 6.12 4.59 -6.51
N ARG A 68 6.17 3.56 -7.36
CA ARG A 68 4.97 3.02 -8.02
C ARG A 68 3.98 2.43 -7.01
N THR A 69 4.46 1.68 -6.03
CA THR A 69 3.64 1.10 -4.97
C THR A 69 2.87 2.17 -4.19
N LEU A 70 3.51 3.32 -3.92
CA LEU A 70 2.87 4.47 -3.30
C LEU A 70 1.70 5.00 -4.16
N LEU A 71 1.96 5.24 -5.45
CA LEU A 71 0.95 5.73 -6.39
C LEU A 71 -0.22 4.75 -6.51
N GLU A 72 0.04 3.46 -6.74
CA GLU A 72 -1.01 2.44 -6.87
C GLU A 72 -1.87 2.32 -5.59
N LYS A 73 -1.28 2.46 -4.40
CA LYS A 73 -2.05 2.47 -3.14
C LYS A 73 -2.92 3.72 -3.01
N ALA A 74 -2.41 4.88 -3.39
CA ALA A 74 -3.17 6.12 -3.39
C ALA A 74 -4.35 6.06 -4.38
N PHE A 75 -4.09 5.56 -5.60
CA PHE A 75 -5.11 5.38 -6.64
C PHE A 75 -6.16 4.35 -6.25
N LEU A 76 -5.77 3.24 -5.64
CA LEU A 76 -6.71 2.24 -5.12
C LEU A 76 -7.69 2.84 -4.10
N LEU A 77 -7.20 3.70 -3.18
CA LEU A 77 -8.07 4.39 -2.22
C LEU A 77 -9.03 5.35 -2.93
N CYS A 78 -8.51 6.14 -3.86
CA CYS A 78 -9.31 7.07 -4.65
C CYS A 78 -10.40 6.34 -5.45
N GLU A 79 -10.06 5.24 -6.12
CA GLU A 79 -10.97 4.35 -6.84
C GLU A 79 -12.08 3.80 -5.92
N GLU A 80 -11.70 3.30 -4.75
CA GLU A 80 -12.65 2.65 -3.82
C GLU A 80 -13.73 3.63 -3.34
N TYR A 81 -13.39 4.91 -3.16
CA TYR A 81 -14.34 5.95 -2.74
C TYR A 81 -15.35 6.34 -3.82
N GLN A 82 -15.10 5.99 -5.08
CA GLN A 82 -16.06 6.22 -6.17
C GLN A 82 -17.14 5.14 -6.23
N LYS A 83 -16.94 4.00 -5.56
CA LYS A 83 -17.89 2.88 -5.61
C LYS A 83 -19.14 3.22 -4.79
N PRO A 84 -20.34 2.76 -5.20
CA PRO A 84 -21.58 2.98 -4.42
C PRO A 84 -21.51 2.44 -2.98
N LYS A 85 -20.70 1.39 -2.77
CA LYS A 85 -20.44 0.78 -1.47
C LYS A 85 -18.92 0.59 -1.30
N PRO A 86 -18.19 1.63 -0.85
CA PRO A 86 -16.76 1.53 -0.64
C PRO A 86 -16.41 0.43 0.37
N ARG A 87 -15.49 -0.45 0.02
CA ARG A 87 -14.92 -1.43 0.94
C ARG A 87 -14.04 -0.71 1.94
N THR A 88 -14.28 -0.97 3.22
CA THR A 88 -13.47 -0.45 4.33
C THR A 88 -12.66 -1.53 5.03
N HIS A 89 -13.14 -2.78 4.99
CA HIS A 89 -12.45 -3.91 5.59
C HIS A 89 -11.11 -4.21 4.90
N ARG A 90 -10.04 -4.32 5.69
CA ARG A 90 -8.64 -4.49 5.29
C ARG A 90 -8.09 -3.36 4.43
N MET A 91 -8.78 -2.22 4.35
CA MET A 91 -8.34 -1.08 3.55
C MET A 91 -7.55 -0.06 4.35
N SER A 92 -7.66 -0.05 5.69
CA SER A 92 -6.83 0.84 6.52
C SER A 92 -5.32 0.55 6.41
N ARG A 93 -4.95 -0.66 5.96
CA ARG A 93 -3.54 -1.04 5.73
C ARG A 93 -2.86 -0.15 4.69
N HIS A 94 -3.61 0.35 3.71
CA HIS A 94 -3.07 1.24 2.70
C HIS A 94 -2.67 2.59 3.30
N PHE A 95 -3.41 3.09 4.30
CA PHE A 95 -2.99 4.27 5.04
C PHE A 95 -1.68 4.04 5.78
N TYR A 96 -1.56 2.90 6.47
CA TYR A 96 -0.33 2.54 7.17
C TYR A 96 0.87 2.44 6.21
N ASP A 97 0.70 1.74 5.09
CA ASP A 97 1.77 1.60 4.10
C ASP A 97 2.18 2.96 3.50
N LEU A 98 1.21 3.83 3.19
CA LEU A 98 1.48 5.18 2.69
C LEU A 98 2.22 6.01 3.74
N GLU A 99 1.80 5.97 5.00
CA GLU A 99 2.49 6.64 6.10
C GLU A 99 3.94 6.16 6.25
N LYS A 100 4.19 4.85 6.14
CA LYS A 100 5.56 4.31 6.18
C LYS A 100 6.40 4.78 5.00
N LEU A 101 5.83 4.83 3.80
CA LEU A 101 6.51 5.35 2.62
C LEU A 101 6.80 6.85 2.71
N MET A 102 5.99 7.62 3.46
CA MET A 102 6.27 9.05 3.71
C MET A 102 7.54 9.31 4.50
N HIS A 103 8.02 8.35 5.29
CA HIS A 103 9.30 8.45 6.01
C HIS A 103 10.51 8.09 5.15
N THR A 104 10.31 7.92 3.84
CA THR A 104 11.35 7.59 2.88
C THR A 104 11.42 8.66 1.78
N GLY A 105 12.46 8.61 0.94
CA GLY A 105 12.55 9.48 -0.24
C GLY A 105 11.56 9.16 -1.37
N TYR A 106 10.79 8.08 -1.26
CA TYR A 106 9.96 7.58 -2.36
C TYR A 106 8.75 8.44 -2.69
N VAL A 107 8.24 9.24 -1.74
CA VAL A 107 7.19 10.22 -2.05
C VAL A 107 7.73 11.25 -3.04
N ASP A 108 8.91 11.80 -2.79
CA ASP A 108 9.47 12.84 -3.66
C ASP A 108 9.84 12.27 -5.04
N ILE A 109 10.32 11.02 -5.09
CA ILE A 109 10.57 10.32 -6.35
C ILE A 109 9.26 10.18 -7.14
N ALA A 110 8.21 9.66 -6.49
CA ALA A 110 6.91 9.43 -7.13
C ALA A 110 6.24 10.73 -7.61
N LEU A 111 6.33 11.81 -6.82
CA LEU A 111 5.67 13.08 -7.13
C LEU A 111 6.43 13.91 -8.17
N LYS A 112 7.75 13.72 -8.32
CA LYS A 112 8.54 14.41 -9.35
C LYS A 112 8.44 13.75 -10.73
N ASP A 113 8.14 12.46 -10.77
CA ASP A 113 8.02 11.70 -12.02
C ASP A 113 6.56 11.73 -12.53
N LEU A 114 6.19 12.84 -13.17
CA LEU A 114 4.85 13.02 -13.72
C LEU A 114 4.54 12.07 -14.90
N ALA A 115 5.57 11.60 -15.60
CA ALA A 115 5.42 10.62 -16.67
C ALA A 115 4.98 9.27 -16.09
N LEU A 116 5.71 8.77 -15.09
CA LEU A 116 5.34 7.54 -14.38
C LEU A 116 3.93 7.64 -13.78
N TYR A 117 3.59 8.80 -13.19
CA TYR A 117 2.25 9.03 -12.65
C TYR A 117 1.18 8.83 -13.73
N GLY A 118 1.32 9.54 -14.86
CA GLY A 118 0.38 9.46 -15.98
C GLY A 118 0.28 8.06 -16.56
N ASP A 119 1.41 7.39 -16.75
CA ASP A 119 1.48 6.03 -17.29
C ASP A 119 0.71 5.04 -16.41
N ILE A 120 0.81 5.15 -15.08
CA ILE A 120 0.07 4.29 -14.16
C ILE A 120 -1.44 4.57 -14.24
N VAL A 121 -1.85 5.85 -14.26
CA VAL A 121 -3.28 6.21 -14.38
C VAL A 121 -3.87 5.66 -15.67
N GLU A 122 -3.17 5.83 -16.80
CA GLU A 122 -3.64 5.33 -18.10
C GLU A 122 -3.62 3.80 -18.14
N HIS A 123 -2.57 3.14 -17.64
CA HIS A 123 -2.55 1.69 -17.52
C HIS A 123 -3.77 1.18 -16.73
N ARG A 124 -4.10 1.81 -15.59
CA ARG A 124 -5.28 1.45 -14.79
C ARG A 124 -6.58 1.67 -15.57
N ARG A 125 -6.69 2.77 -16.32
CA ARG A 125 -7.85 3.08 -17.18
C ARG A 125 -8.11 1.98 -18.20
N TYR A 126 -7.06 1.46 -18.84
CA TYR A 126 -7.17 0.41 -19.86
C TYR A 126 -7.39 -0.99 -19.29
N PHE A 127 -6.62 -1.39 -18.27
CA PHE A 127 -6.57 -2.79 -17.83
C PHE A 127 -7.53 -3.14 -16.69
N TYR A 128 -7.87 -2.18 -15.82
CA TYR A 128 -8.74 -2.47 -14.67
C TYR A 128 -10.20 -2.11 -14.91
N HIS A 129 -10.47 -1.24 -15.89
CA HIS A 129 -11.77 -0.74 -16.35
C HIS A 129 -12.95 -1.09 -15.43
N VAL A 130 -12.93 -0.52 -14.22
CA VAL A 130 -14.03 -0.65 -13.28
C VAL A 130 -15.09 0.31 -13.77
N GLY A 131 -16.18 -0.19 -14.36
CA GLY A 131 -17.15 0.62 -15.12
C GLY A 131 -17.84 1.78 -14.36
N SER A 132 -17.60 1.94 -13.07
CA SER A 132 -18.08 3.04 -12.23
C SER A 132 -17.00 4.03 -11.77
N VAL A 133 -15.77 3.91 -12.27
CA VAL A 133 -14.62 4.70 -11.82
C VAL A 133 -14.24 5.73 -12.87
N ASP A 134 -14.17 6.98 -12.45
CA ASP A 134 -13.57 8.08 -13.20
C ASP A 134 -12.09 8.17 -12.84
N TYR A 135 -11.23 7.71 -13.75
CA TYR A 135 -9.78 7.72 -13.59
C TYR A 135 -9.19 9.14 -13.65
N ASP A 136 -9.92 10.14 -14.16
CA ASP A 136 -9.46 11.53 -14.12
C ASP A 136 -9.42 12.04 -12.67
N LYS A 137 -10.15 11.41 -11.74
CA LYS A 137 -10.04 11.72 -10.31
C LYS A 137 -8.74 11.20 -9.69
N GLU A 138 -8.01 10.32 -10.36
CA GLU A 138 -6.68 9.90 -9.92
C GLU A 138 -5.61 10.96 -10.27
N LEU A 139 -5.93 12.01 -11.05
CA LEU A 139 -4.99 13.09 -11.37
C LEU A 139 -4.62 13.93 -10.14
N PRO A 140 -3.41 14.54 -10.11
CA PRO A 140 -2.87 15.16 -8.91
C PRO A 140 -3.78 16.21 -8.25
N ASP A 141 -4.45 17.06 -9.03
CA ASP A 141 -5.36 18.11 -8.56
C ASP A 141 -6.65 17.57 -7.92
N LYS A 142 -7.11 16.40 -8.37
CA LYS A 142 -8.41 15.83 -7.99
C LYS A 142 -8.31 14.69 -6.98
N ILE A 143 -7.16 14.04 -6.88
CA ILE A 143 -7.00 12.81 -6.08
C ILE A 143 -7.49 13.00 -4.64
N GLN A 144 -8.34 12.08 -4.22
CA GLN A 144 -8.89 12.01 -2.87
C GLN A 144 -8.50 10.67 -2.26
N ILE A 145 -7.61 10.70 -1.26
CA ILE A 145 -7.17 9.53 -0.48
C ILE A 145 -7.64 9.59 0.97
N ILE A 146 -8.19 10.72 1.41
CA ILE A 146 -8.92 10.82 2.67
C ILE A 146 -10.37 10.35 2.45
N PRO A 147 -10.86 9.40 3.27
CA PRO A 147 -12.23 8.93 3.17
C PRO A 147 -13.24 10.01 3.60
N ASP A 148 -14.45 9.94 3.05
CA ASP A 148 -15.58 10.74 3.53
C ASP A 148 -15.84 10.51 5.02
N GLU A 149 -16.40 11.52 5.71
CA GLU A 149 -16.67 11.46 7.15
C GLU A 149 -17.49 10.23 7.58
N LYS A 150 -18.48 9.84 6.76
CA LYS A 150 -19.32 8.65 6.97
C LYS A 150 -18.53 7.33 7.01
N LEU A 151 -17.33 7.29 6.42
CA LEU A 151 -16.48 6.09 6.35
C LEU A 151 -15.43 6.04 7.46
N LEU A 152 -15.16 7.16 8.14
CA LEU A 152 -14.05 7.27 9.11
C LEU A 152 -14.16 6.26 10.24
N SER A 153 -15.35 6.08 10.83
CA SER A 153 -15.55 5.13 11.93
C SER A 153 -15.31 3.67 11.52
N TYR A 154 -15.63 3.33 10.28
CA TYR A 154 -15.37 1.99 9.73
C TYR A 154 -13.87 1.78 9.51
N PHE A 155 -13.17 2.77 8.97
CA PHE A 155 -11.71 2.71 8.79
C PHE A 155 -10.95 2.70 10.13
N GLU A 156 -11.42 3.45 11.12
CA GLU A 156 -10.84 3.43 12.46
C GLU A 156 -10.97 2.07 13.12
N THR A 157 -12.16 1.46 13.00
CA THR A 157 -12.40 0.09 13.49
C THR A 157 -11.49 -0.91 12.79
N ASP A 158 -11.38 -0.82 11.45
CA ASP A 158 -10.50 -1.68 10.66
C ASP A 158 -9.01 -1.52 11.08
N TYR A 159 -8.55 -0.28 11.25
CA TYR A 159 -7.20 0.05 11.66
C TYR A 159 -6.88 -0.47 13.07
N ASN A 160 -7.80 -0.29 14.02
CA ASN A 160 -7.64 -0.78 15.38
C ASN A 160 -7.59 -2.31 15.45
N ASN A 161 -8.30 -3.01 14.56
CA ASN A 161 -8.18 -4.46 14.44
C ASN A 161 -6.84 -4.87 13.82
N MET A 162 -6.38 -4.16 12.78
CA MET A 162 -5.09 -4.41 12.13
C MET A 162 -3.91 -4.20 13.09
N LYS A 163 -3.94 -3.15 13.92
CA LYS A 163 -2.89 -2.84 14.92
C LYS A 163 -2.59 -4.01 15.86
N LYS A 164 -3.59 -4.83 16.18
CA LYS A 164 -3.44 -5.93 17.15
C LYS A 164 -2.58 -7.10 16.65
N GLY A 165 -2.35 -7.22 15.34
CA GLY A 165 -1.71 -8.41 14.76
C GLY A 165 -0.62 -8.18 13.72
N PHE A 166 -0.46 -6.97 13.18
CA PHE A 166 0.43 -6.74 12.01
C PHE A 166 1.46 -5.63 12.17
N ILE A 167 1.33 -4.76 13.16
CA ILE A 167 2.21 -3.59 13.25
C ILE A 167 3.23 -3.82 14.35
N TYR A 168 4.50 -3.94 13.93
CA TYR A 168 5.64 -3.91 14.83
C TYR A 168 5.89 -2.48 15.34
N GLY A 169 6.28 -2.36 16.60
CA GLY A 169 6.54 -1.07 17.24
C GLY A 169 5.27 -0.32 17.66
N THR A 170 5.37 1.00 17.79
CA THR A 170 4.27 1.86 18.24
C THR A 170 3.58 2.52 17.03
N PRO A 171 2.45 1.97 16.55
CA PRO A 171 1.68 2.63 15.49
C PRO A 171 1.12 3.97 15.95
N LEU A 172 0.96 4.90 15.01
CA LEU A 172 0.15 6.10 15.23
C LEU A 172 -1.28 5.70 15.61
N ASP A 173 -1.95 6.51 16.42
CA ASP A 173 -3.40 6.45 16.52
C ASP A 173 -4.06 6.83 15.19
N PHE A 174 -5.34 6.52 15.05
CA PHE A 174 -6.03 6.73 13.78
C PHE A 174 -6.09 8.21 13.38
N LYS A 175 -6.21 9.12 14.36
CA LYS A 175 -6.31 10.55 14.10
C LYS A 175 -4.99 11.11 13.58
N GLU A 176 -3.87 10.74 14.19
CA GLU A 176 -2.54 11.14 13.73
C GLU A 176 -2.20 10.50 12.37
N LEU A 177 -2.62 9.25 12.13
CA LEU A 177 -2.51 8.62 10.82
C LEU A 177 -3.27 9.42 9.75
N MET A 178 -4.52 9.82 10.01
CA MET A 178 -5.31 10.62 9.07
C MET A 178 -4.69 11.99 8.80
N LYS A 179 -4.03 12.62 9.77
CA LYS A 179 -3.25 13.85 9.51
C LYS A 179 -2.13 13.62 8.51
N LYS A 180 -1.41 12.49 8.62
CA LYS A 180 -0.35 12.12 7.65
C LYS A 180 -0.90 11.82 6.27
N ILE A 181 -2.02 11.11 6.17
CA ILE A 181 -2.67 10.90 4.87
C ILE A 181 -3.16 12.22 4.26
N LYS A 182 -3.62 13.16 5.08
CA LYS A 182 -4.05 14.49 4.62
C LYS A 182 -2.87 15.29 4.09
N GLU A 183 -1.75 15.31 4.82
CA GLU A 183 -0.48 15.90 4.38
C GLU A 183 -0.04 15.33 3.02
N LEU A 184 -0.10 14.00 2.84
CA LEU A 184 0.24 13.35 1.58
C LEU A 184 -0.71 13.77 0.44
N GLN A 185 -2.02 13.81 0.68
CA GLN A 185 -3.00 14.26 -0.31
C GLN A 185 -2.72 15.70 -0.77
N ASP A 186 -2.34 16.57 0.16
CA ASP A 186 -2.04 17.97 -0.15
C ASP A 186 -0.74 18.09 -0.96
N ARG A 187 0.25 17.22 -0.71
CA ARG A 187 1.45 17.11 -1.57
C ARG A 187 1.11 16.69 -3.00
N PHE A 188 0.24 15.70 -3.19
CA PHE A 188 -0.26 15.35 -4.53
C PHE A 188 -0.89 16.56 -5.23
N ARG A 189 -1.81 17.25 -4.55
CA ARG A 189 -2.55 18.38 -5.11
C ARG A 189 -1.69 19.62 -5.37
N SER A 190 -0.54 19.74 -4.69
CA SER A 190 0.41 20.82 -4.96
C SER A 190 1.12 20.71 -6.32
N LEU A 191 1.19 19.51 -6.91
CA LEU A 191 1.83 19.32 -8.22
C LEU A 191 1.12 20.08 -9.34
N ALA A 192 -0.21 20.18 -9.26
CA ALA A 192 -1.02 20.91 -10.23
C ALA A 192 -0.72 22.42 -10.24
N GLN A 193 -0.20 22.96 -9.14
CA GLN A 193 0.14 24.37 -9.02
C GLN A 193 1.50 24.71 -9.66
N ILE A 194 2.32 23.70 -9.97
CA ILE A 194 3.66 23.87 -10.56
C ILE A 194 3.60 23.76 -12.10
N ALA A 195 2.55 23.13 -12.64
CA ALA A 195 2.35 22.95 -14.07
C ALA A 195 1.56 24.10 -14.76
N THR A 196 1.26 25.18 -14.02
CA THR A 196 0.62 26.40 -14.53
C THR A 196 1.60 27.56 -14.49
#